data_AF-A0A5C3QFX5-F1
#
_entry.id   AF-A0A5C3QFX5-F1
#
_cell.length_a   1.000
_cell.length_b   1.000
_cell.length_c   1.000
_cell.angle_alpha   90.00
_cell.angle_beta   90.00
_cell.angle_gamma   90.00
#
_symmetry.space_group_name_H-M   'P 1'
#
loop_
_entity.id
_entity.type
_entity.pdbx_description
1 polymer ?
#
loop_
_entity_poly.entity_id
_entity_poly.type
_entity_poly.pdbx_seq_one_letter_code
_entity_poly.pdbx_strand_id
1 'polypeptide(L)'
;MDDIFLLGLERNPAHEGQNPNCKTPWNIAAVNRRWKQISLSYRRLWTNIEIPDSHTCDEVGGLCVVQFPIIRCYRQLERSRSLPLNVDTLSLCCECNQSVVRIAATQCRRWESFKFNLGIDECFNEVDFGKLFPHYVDLSGLKFLEYNSRDDFRISLPFDCTSCCWRECCAAQS
;
A
#
# COMPACT_ATOMS: atom_id res chain seq x y z
N MET A 1 21.43 -13.37 -16.80
CA MET A 1 20.11 -13.63 -17.45
C MET A 1 19.10 -12.67 -16.83
N ASP A 2 19.49 -11.39 -16.77
CA ASP A 2 18.94 -10.40 -15.83
C ASP A 2 18.13 -9.30 -16.55
N ASP A 3 18.21 -9.22 -17.88
CA ASP A 3 17.67 -8.10 -18.66
C ASP A 3 16.20 -8.26 -19.09
N ILE A 4 15.63 -9.47 -19.02
CA ILE A 4 14.21 -9.68 -19.38
C ILE A 4 13.26 -9.05 -18.35
N PHE A 5 13.71 -8.85 -17.10
CA PHE A 5 12.88 -8.23 -16.05
C PHE A 5 12.81 -6.70 -16.17
N LEU A 6 13.77 -6.08 -16.84
CA LEU A 6 13.78 -4.63 -17.05
C LEU A 6 12.79 -4.20 -18.14
N LEU A 7 12.55 -5.04 -19.15
CA LEU A 7 11.63 -4.74 -20.25
C LEU A 7 10.15 -4.70 -19.85
N GLY A 8 9.79 -5.26 -18.70
CA GLY A 8 8.46 -5.14 -18.11
C GLY A 8 8.31 -4.02 -17.09
N LEU A 9 9.40 -3.31 -16.77
CA LEU A 9 9.46 -2.25 -15.76
C LEU A 9 9.65 -0.85 -16.37
N GLU A 10 9.89 -0.75 -17.69
CA GLU A 10 9.97 0.52 -18.38
C GLU A 10 8.61 1.24 -18.35
N ARG A 11 8.61 2.45 -17.75
CA ARG A 11 7.45 3.35 -17.71
C ARG A 11 6.95 3.58 -19.12
N ASN A 12 5.71 3.16 -19.40
CA ASN A 12 5.01 3.59 -20.60
C ASN A 12 4.52 5.05 -20.40
N PRO A 13 5.06 6.04 -21.13
CA PRO A 13 4.69 7.44 -20.94
C PRO A 13 3.27 7.77 -21.43
N ALA A 14 2.59 6.87 -22.14
CA ALA A 14 1.22 7.09 -22.63
C ALA A 14 0.12 6.85 -21.56
N HIS A 15 0.49 6.39 -20.36
CA HIS A 15 -0.40 6.25 -19.21
C HIS A 15 0.13 7.09 -18.04
N GLU A 16 0.17 8.40 -18.21
CA GLU A 16 0.38 9.36 -17.12
C GLU A 16 -0.82 9.29 -16.15
N GLY A 17 -0.74 8.41 -15.15
CA GLY A 17 -1.72 8.33 -14.06
C GLY A 17 -1.94 6.92 -13.51
N GLN A 18 -1.75 5.89 -14.33
CA GLN A 18 -1.79 4.49 -13.87
C GLN A 18 -0.41 3.89 -14.03
N ASN A 19 0.25 3.62 -12.92
CA ASN A 19 1.57 2.99 -12.90
C ASN A 19 1.44 1.61 -13.58
N PRO A 20 1.99 1.38 -14.80
CA PRO A 20 1.85 0.10 -15.49
C PRO A 20 2.52 -1.06 -14.72
N ASN A 21 3.29 -0.73 -13.68
CA ASN A 21 3.87 -1.64 -12.69
C ASN A 21 2.88 -2.15 -11.62
N CYS A 22 1.62 -1.73 -11.61
CA CYS A 22 0.58 -2.27 -10.71
C CYS A 22 0.12 -3.70 -11.10
N LYS A 23 0.84 -4.38 -12.01
CA LYS A 23 0.69 -5.84 -12.16
C LYS A 23 1.35 -6.49 -10.96
N THR A 24 0.58 -6.57 -9.89
CA THR A 24 0.94 -7.23 -8.63
C THR A 24 1.70 -8.55 -8.90
N PRO A 25 2.69 -8.91 -8.05
CA PRO A 25 3.48 -10.13 -8.22
C PRO A 25 2.63 -11.41 -8.38
N TRP A 26 1.38 -11.36 -7.91
CA TRP A 26 0.35 -12.37 -8.10
C TRP A 26 0.06 -12.72 -9.56
N ASN A 27 -0.04 -11.71 -10.43
CA ASN A 27 -0.35 -11.92 -11.85
C ASN A 27 0.82 -12.62 -12.55
N ILE A 28 2.06 -12.19 -12.25
CA ILE A 28 3.28 -12.84 -12.76
C ILE A 28 3.34 -14.30 -12.28
N ALA A 29 3.02 -14.54 -11.01
CA ALA A 29 3.03 -15.88 -10.43
C ALA A 29 1.95 -16.82 -11.02
N ALA A 30 0.90 -16.28 -11.62
CA ALA A 30 -0.21 -17.03 -12.19
C ALA A 30 0.02 -17.49 -13.64
N VAL A 31 0.98 -16.89 -14.37
CA VAL A 31 1.18 -17.16 -15.81
C VAL A 31 1.55 -18.63 -16.08
N ASN A 32 2.69 -19.09 -15.55
CA ASN A 32 3.11 -20.49 -15.64
C ASN A 32 4.10 -20.83 -14.51
N ARG A 33 4.51 -22.11 -14.42
CA ARG A 33 5.42 -22.59 -13.36
C ARG A 33 6.76 -21.86 -13.32
N ARG A 34 7.32 -21.50 -14.48
CA ARG A 34 8.61 -20.80 -14.57
C ARG A 34 8.49 -19.36 -14.08
N TRP A 35 7.46 -18.63 -14.51
CA TRP A 35 7.18 -17.28 -14.01
C TRP A 35 6.86 -17.26 -12.52
N LYS A 36 6.16 -18.29 -12.02
CA LYS A 36 5.96 -18.48 -10.59
C LYS A 36 7.28 -18.60 -9.83
N GLN A 37 8.16 -19.52 -10.24
CA GLN A 37 9.47 -19.68 -9.59
C GLN A 37 10.29 -18.38 -9.58
N ILE A 38 10.29 -17.69 -10.71
CA ILE A 38 10.92 -16.38 -10.87
C ILE A 38 10.33 -15.37 -9.89
N SER A 39 9.02 -15.15 -9.93
CA SER A 39 8.34 -14.17 -9.06
C SER A 39 8.64 -14.42 -7.58
N LEU A 40 8.70 -15.69 -7.17
CA LEU A 40 9.01 -16.10 -5.80
C LEU A 40 10.49 -15.91 -5.42
N SER A 41 11.40 -15.88 -6.40
CA SER A 41 12.84 -15.68 -6.19
C SER A 41 13.20 -14.19 -6.04
N TYR A 42 12.45 -13.30 -6.68
CA TYR A 42 12.70 -11.85 -6.65
C TYR A 42 11.92 -11.14 -5.54
N ARG A 43 12.52 -11.02 -4.35
CA ARG A 43 11.92 -10.37 -3.16
C ARG A 43 11.43 -8.94 -3.40
N ARG A 44 12.10 -8.17 -4.27
CA ARG A 44 11.72 -6.78 -4.61
C ARG A 44 10.35 -6.66 -5.28
N LEU A 45 9.84 -7.71 -5.90
CA LEU A 45 8.49 -7.68 -6.48
C LEU A 45 7.38 -7.64 -5.41
N TRP A 46 7.72 -7.97 -4.17
CA TRP A 46 6.77 -8.10 -3.05
C TRP A 46 6.80 -6.91 -2.09
N THR A 47 7.56 -5.86 -2.39
CA THR A 47 7.70 -4.67 -1.52
C THR A 47 6.57 -3.68 -1.66
N ASN A 48 5.79 -3.74 -2.75
CA ASN A 48 4.67 -2.86 -2.99
C ASN A 48 3.38 -3.52 -2.49
N ILE A 49 2.81 -2.98 -1.42
CA ILE A 49 1.52 -3.38 -0.85
C ILE A 49 0.49 -2.42 -1.43
N GLU A 50 -0.19 -2.88 -2.46
CA GLU A 50 -1.30 -2.16 -3.07
C GLU A 50 -2.61 -2.68 -2.50
N ILE A 51 -3.43 -1.78 -1.96
CA ILE A 51 -4.75 -2.08 -1.43
C ILE A 51 -5.76 -1.60 -2.48
N PRO A 52 -6.23 -2.50 -3.37
CA PRO A 52 -7.12 -2.10 -4.44
C PRO A 52 -8.49 -1.74 -3.89
N ASP A 53 -9.14 -0.79 -4.55
CA ASP A 53 -10.54 -0.43 -4.32
C ASP A 53 -11.53 -1.43 -4.96
N SER A 54 -11.01 -2.52 -5.53
CA SER A 54 -11.71 -3.32 -6.52
C SER A 54 -12.52 -4.48 -5.95
N HIS A 55 -12.83 -4.53 -4.66
CA HIS A 55 -13.60 -5.65 -4.11
C HIS A 55 -14.89 -5.18 -3.44
N THR A 56 -15.98 -5.80 -3.87
CA THR A 56 -17.27 -5.70 -3.20
C THR A 56 -17.15 -6.47 -1.89
N CYS A 57 -17.33 -5.78 -0.77
CA CYS A 57 -17.34 -6.41 0.53
C CYS A 57 -18.64 -7.19 0.70
N ASP A 58 -18.56 -8.52 0.59
CA ASP A 58 -19.64 -9.38 1.06
C ASP A 58 -19.47 -9.58 2.56
N GLU A 59 -20.32 -8.90 3.34
CA GLU A 59 -20.30 -9.00 4.79
C GLU A 59 -21.29 -10.05 5.30
N VAL A 60 -20.81 -10.93 6.18
CA VAL A 60 -21.66 -11.86 6.94
C VAL A 60 -21.39 -11.63 8.42
N GLY A 61 -22.36 -11.06 9.12
CA GLY A 61 -22.21 -10.70 10.54
C GLY A 61 -21.24 -9.54 10.79
N GLY A 62 -21.15 -8.58 9.86
CA GLY A 62 -20.24 -7.43 9.95
C GLY A 62 -18.77 -7.78 9.66
N LEU A 63 -18.51 -8.96 9.10
CA LEU A 63 -17.18 -9.41 8.70
C LEU A 63 -17.15 -9.62 7.19
N CYS A 64 -16.21 -8.95 6.51
CA CYS A 64 -15.95 -9.20 5.10
C CYS A 64 -15.47 -10.65 4.92
N VAL A 65 -16.23 -11.46 4.19
CA VAL A 65 -15.94 -12.88 3.93
C VAL A 65 -14.72 -13.03 3.01
N VAL A 66 -14.41 -11.98 2.24
CA VAL A 66 -13.28 -11.96 1.32
C VAL A 66 -11.98 -11.68 2.09
N GLN A 67 -11.43 -12.71 2.73
CA GLN A 67 -10.14 -12.63 3.45
C GLN A 67 -8.91 -12.49 2.53
N PHE A 68 -9.13 -12.45 1.21
CA PHE A 68 -8.07 -12.53 0.22
C PHE A 68 -7.07 -11.35 0.26
N PRO A 69 -7.48 -10.08 0.46
CA PRO A 69 -6.53 -8.97 0.61
C PRO A 69 -5.60 -9.14 1.82
N ILE A 70 -6.15 -9.63 2.94
CA ILE A 70 -5.39 -9.90 4.18
C ILE A 70 -4.35 -11.00 3.93
N ILE A 71 -4.76 -12.12 3.34
CA ILE A 71 -3.86 -13.24 3.02
C ILE A 71 -2.74 -12.79 2.06
N ARG A 72 -3.07 -11.98 1.06
CA ARG A 72 -2.09 -11.41 0.13
C ARG A 72 -1.09 -10.51 0.86
N CYS A 73 -1.55 -9.64 1.74
CA CYS A 73 -0.70 -8.77 2.54
C CYS A 73 0.32 -9.59 3.36
N TYR A 74 -0.12 -10.58 4.13
CA TYR A 74 0.78 -11.44 4.91
C TYR A 74 1.86 -12.10 4.06
N ARG A 75 1.47 -12.65 2.91
CA ARG A 75 2.43 -13.28 1.99
C ARG A 75 3.39 -12.27 1.38
N GLN A 76 2.94 -11.07 1.04
CA GLN A 76 3.83 -9.99 0.58
C GLN A 76 4.86 -9.60 1.65
N LEU A 77 4.42 -9.47 2.90
CA LEU A 77 5.29 -9.18 4.04
C LEU A 77 6.33 -10.30 4.27
N GLU A 78 5.90 -11.56 4.26
CA GLU A 78 6.79 -12.72 4.39
C GLU A 78 7.86 -12.73 3.28
N ARG A 79 7.46 -12.45 2.04
CA ARG A 79 8.34 -12.53 0.86
C ARG A 79 9.31 -11.35 0.76
N SER A 80 8.87 -10.15 1.12
CA SER A 80 9.71 -8.94 1.14
C SER A 80 10.76 -8.97 2.26
N ARG A 81 10.51 -9.74 3.34
CA ARG A 81 11.42 -9.93 4.48
C ARG A 81 11.80 -8.63 5.18
N SER A 82 13.02 -8.13 4.98
CA SER A 82 13.54 -6.91 5.59
C SER A 82 13.66 -5.76 4.59
N LEU A 83 13.20 -5.95 3.36
CA LEU A 83 13.26 -4.90 2.35
C LEU A 83 12.30 -3.76 2.69
N PRO A 84 12.63 -2.52 2.26
CA PRO A 84 11.71 -1.40 2.38
C PRO A 84 10.39 -1.67 1.67
N LEU A 85 9.30 -1.11 2.19
CA LEU A 85 7.93 -1.32 1.73
C LEU A 85 7.36 -0.03 1.17
N ASN A 86 6.61 -0.13 0.08
CA ASN A 86 5.76 0.95 -0.43
C ASN A 86 4.32 0.54 -0.19
N VAL A 87 3.58 1.32 0.59
CA VAL A 87 2.18 1.06 0.90
C VAL A 87 1.34 2.07 0.13
N ASP A 88 0.47 1.58 -0.75
CA ASP A 88 -0.39 2.40 -1.59
C ASP A 88 -1.85 1.99 -1.36
N THR A 89 -2.66 2.95 -0.92
CA THR A 89 -4.05 2.71 -0.54
C THR A 89 -4.96 3.62 -1.34
N LEU A 90 -5.78 3.02 -2.20
CA LEU A 90 -6.73 3.77 -3.02
C LEU A 90 -7.99 4.15 -2.24
N SER A 91 -8.37 3.35 -1.26
CA SER A 91 -9.61 3.49 -0.51
C SER A 91 -9.49 2.82 0.86
N LEU A 92 -9.95 3.53 1.90
CA LEU A 92 -10.01 3.04 3.29
C LEU A 92 -11.46 2.91 3.79
N CYS A 93 -12.42 2.92 2.87
CA CYS A 93 -13.85 2.91 3.19
C CYS A 93 -14.31 1.59 3.83
N CYS A 94 -13.63 0.47 3.55
CA CYS A 94 -13.98 -0.84 4.12
C CYS A 94 -13.04 -1.27 5.26
N GLU A 95 -13.60 -1.94 6.27
CA GLU A 95 -12.85 -2.50 7.41
C GLU A 95 -11.76 -3.50 6.96
N CYS A 96 -11.96 -4.17 5.83
CA CYS A 96 -10.97 -5.03 5.19
C CYS A 96 -9.70 -4.29 4.76
N ASN A 97 -9.84 -3.17 4.07
CA ASN A 97 -8.72 -2.35 3.60
C ASN A 97 -8.00 -1.73 4.80
N GLN A 98 -8.76 -1.26 5.78
CA GLN A 98 -8.23 -0.80 7.06
C GLN A 98 -7.46 -1.91 7.80
N SER A 99 -7.94 -3.15 7.75
CA SER A 99 -7.23 -4.32 8.29
C SER A 99 -5.90 -4.57 7.56
N VAL A 100 -5.86 -4.44 6.24
CA VAL A 100 -4.63 -4.59 5.46
C VAL A 100 -3.63 -3.49 5.83
N VAL A 101 -4.07 -2.24 5.99
CA VAL A 101 -3.21 -1.14 6.47
C VAL A 101 -2.69 -1.43 7.87
N ARG A 102 -3.54 -1.86 8.81
CA ARG A 102 -3.13 -2.24 10.16
C ARG A 102 -2.05 -3.32 10.15
N ILE A 103 -2.21 -4.35 9.31
CA ILE A 103 -1.22 -5.43 9.16
C ILE A 103 0.08 -4.88 8.60
N ALA A 104 0.03 -4.07 7.54
CA ALA A 104 1.22 -3.43 6.97
C ALA A 104 1.91 -2.51 7.99
N ALA A 105 1.14 -1.82 8.84
CA ALA A 105 1.64 -0.90 9.86
C ALA A 105 2.41 -1.61 10.98
N THR A 106 2.20 -2.91 11.18
CA THR A 106 3.09 -3.72 12.06
C THR A 106 4.54 -3.75 11.58
N GLN A 107 4.77 -3.36 10.32
CA GLN A 107 6.09 -3.26 9.68
C GLN A 107 6.44 -1.81 9.30
N CYS A 108 5.85 -0.81 9.98
CA CYS A 108 6.02 0.63 9.72
C CYS A 108 7.48 1.10 9.60
N ARG A 109 8.40 0.54 10.40
CA ARG A 109 9.85 0.83 10.32
C ARG A 109 10.47 0.57 8.95
N ARG A 110 9.82 -0.27 8.14
CA ARG A 110 10.27 -0.64 6.80
C ARG A 110 9.59 0.19 5.72
N TRP A 111 8.57 0.99 6.04
CA TRP A 111 7.86 1.77 5.04
C TRP A 111 8.81 2.80 4.47
N GLU A 112 9.09 2.77 3.17
CA GLU A 112 9.84 3.79 2.46
C GLU A 112 8.88 4.85 1.90
N SER A 113 7.72 4.42 1.40
CA SER A 113 6.65 5.32 1.03
C SER A 113 5.29 4.85 1.53
N PHE A 114 4.45 5.81 1.87
CA PHE A 114 3.03 5.61 2.15
C PHE A 114 2.23 6.59 1.30
N LYS A 115 1.34 6.04 0.49
CA LYS A 115 0.45 6.80 -0.37
C LYS A 115 -0.98 6.47 -0.01
N PHE A 116 -1.79 7.49 0.14
CA PHE A 116 -3.21 7.29 0.32
C PHE A 116 -3.98 8.32 -0.52
N ASN A 117 -4.93 7.80 -1.29
CA ASN A 117 -5.85 8.61 -2.08
C ASN A 117 -7.14 8.73 -1.29
N LEU A 118 -7.59 9.96 -1.06
CA LEU A 118 -8.95 10.18 -0.61
C LEU A 118 -9.83 10.22 -1.83
N GLY A 119 -10.45 9.08 -2.13
CA GLY A 119 -11.46 9.00 -3.17
C GLY A 119 -12.59 10.01 -2.94
N ILE A 120 -13.39 10.22 -3.99
CA ILE A 120 -14.51 11.17 -4.03
C ILE A 120 -15.63 10.77 -3.04
N ASP A 121 -15.60 9.54 -2.52
CA ASP A 121 -16.63 9.01 -1.64
C ASP A 121 -16.57 9.57 -0.22
N GLU A 122 -17.74 9.95 0.30
CA GLU A 122 -18.00 10.63 1.57
C GLU A 122 -17.54 9.87 2.83
N CYS A 123 -16.98 8.68 2.67
CA CYS A 123 -16.52 7.81 3.77
C CYS A 123 -15.30 8.37 4.53
N PHE A 124 -14.69 9.47 4.08
CA PHE A 124 -13.53 10.04 4.77
C PHE A 124 -13.85 10.50 6.20
N ASN A 125 -15.09 10.97 6.43
CA ASN A 125 -15.52 11.38 7.77
C ASN A 125 -15.53 10.22 8.78
N GLU A 126 -15.43 8.97 8.32
CA GLU A 126 -15.44 7.78 9.18
C GLU A 126 -14.06 7.17 9.42
N VAL A 127 -13.02 7.56 8.67
CA VAL A 127 -11.68 6.97 8.83
C VAL A 127 -10.95 7.61 10.00
N ASP A 128 -11.08 6.99 11.17
CA ASP A 128 -10.27 7.32 12.34
C ASP A 128 -8.84 6.76 12.16
N PHE A 129 -7.92 7.60 11.66
CA PHE A 129 -6.51 7.24 11.55
C PHE A 129 -5.88 6.80 12.87
N GLY A 130 -6.42 7.25 14.01
CA GLY A 130 -6.02 6.77 15.33
C GLY A 130 -6.34 5.29 15.58
N LYS A 131 -7.28 4.70 14.83
CA LYS A 131 -7.59 3.26 14.84
C LYS A 131 -6.78 2.47 13.82
N LEU A 132 -6.35 3.10 12.72
CA LEU A 132 -5.52 2.45 11.69
C LEU A 132 -4.11 2.15 12.18
N PHE A 133 -3.63 2.99 13.09
CA PHE A 133 -2.28 2.95 13.59
C PHE A 133 -2.30 2.61 15.09
N PRO A 134 -1.54 1.61 15.57
CA PRO A 134 -1.39 1.42 17.01
C PRO A 134 -0.87 2.70 17.66
N HIS A 135 -1.16 2.92 18.95
CA HIS A 135 -0.87 4.17 19.66
C HIS A 135 0.59 4.67 19.56
N TYR A 136 1.52 3.81 19.15
CA TYR A 136 2.88 4.18 18.78
C TYR A 136 3.24 3.52 17.44
N VAL A 137 3.38 4.31 16.38
CA VAL A 137 3.92 3.87 15.10
C VAL A 137 5.28 4.50 14.89
N ASP A 138 6.28 3.65 14.72
CA ASP A 138 7.63 4.07 14.41
C ASP A 138 7.77 4.24 12.90
N LEU A 139 7.56 5.48 12.45
CA LEU A 139 7.67 5.88 11.05
C LEU A 139 9.09 6.31 10.66
N SER A 140 10.13 5.94 11.44
CA SER A 140 11.51 6.35 11.16
C SER A 140 12.04 5.89 9.79
N GLY A 141 11.42 4.88 9.19
CA GLY A 141 11.77 4.40 7.86
C GLY A 141 11.12 5.19 6.72
N LEU A 142 10.02 5.90 7.02
CA LEU A 142 9.19 6.57 6.02
C LEU A 142 9.96 7.74 5.43
N LYS A 143 10.11 7.74 4.11
CA LYS A 143 10.78 8.83 3.38
C LYS A 143 9.79 9.70 2.62
N PHE A 144 8.73 9.07 2.13
CA PHE A 144 7.73 9.73 1.31
C PHE A 144 6.35 9.48 1.89
N LEU A 145 5.69 10.55 2.31
CA LEU A 145 4.25 10.55 2.53
C LEU A 145 3.60 11.28 1.36
N GLU A 146 2.75 10.57 0.62
CA GLU A 146 1.99 11.14 -0.49
C GLU A 146 0.52 11.11 -0.16
N TYR A 147 -0.08 12.28 -0.28
CA TYR A 147 -1.50 12.50 -0.12
C TYR A 147 -2.06 13.06 -1.42
N ASN A 148 -3.07 12.40 -1.98
CA ASN A 148 -3.83 12.93 -3.11
C ASN A 148 -5.25 13.25 -2.66
N SER A 149 -5.60 14.53 -2.72
CA SER A 149 -6.97 15.03 -2.50
C SER A 149 -7.68 15.28 -3.83
N ARG A 150 -8.99 15.52 -3.72
CA ARG A 150 -9.92 15.79 -4.83
C ARG A 150 -9.48 16.92 -5.78
N ASP A 151 -8.72 17.89 -5.28
CA ASP A 151 -8.37 19.11 -6.02
C ASP A 151 -7.00 19.02 -6.74
N ASP A 152 -6.56 17.81 -7.10
CA ASP A 152 -5.24 17.52 -7.70
C ASP A 152 -4.03 18.00 -6.86
N PHE A 153 -4.25 18.37 -5.59
CA PHE A 153 -3.15 18.67 -4.70
C PHE A 153 -2.46 17.39 -4.28
N ARG A 154 -1.30 17.17 -4.90
CA ARG A 154 -0.32 16.18 -4.47
C ARG A 154 0.65 16.84 -3.51
N ILE A 155 0.48 16.53 -2.23
CA ILE A 155 1.46 16.91 -1.22
C ILE A 155 2.41 15.73 -1.05
N SER A 156 3.68 15.94 -1.35
CA SER A 156 4.76 14.99 -1.07
C SER A 156 5.71 15.64 -0.09
N LEU A 157 5.69 15.17 1.16
CA LEU A 157 6.60 15.66 2.19
C LEU A 157 7.78 14.69 2.29
N PRO A 158 9.04 15.15 2.10
CA PRO A 158 10.18 14.37 2.56
C PRO A 158 10.06 14.24 4.07
N PHE A 159 9.90 13.00 4.54
CA PHE A 159 9.55 12.72 5.92
C PHE A 159 10.82 12.61 6.78
N ASP A 160 11.48 13.73 7.08
CA ASP A 160 12.55 13.77 8.08
C ASP A 160 11.94 14.00 9.48
N CYS A 161 11.16 13.04 9.96
CA CYS A 161 10.55 13.10 11.30
C CYS A 161 11.23 12.10 12.23
N THR A 162 12.18 12.57 13.03
CA THR A 162 12.64 11.81 14.21
C THR A 162 11.71 11.99 15.42
N SER A 163 10.69 12.85 15.35
CA SER A 163 9.86 13.15 16.53
C SER A 163 8.40 13.62 16.32
N CYS A 164 7.86 13.77 15.10
CA CYS A 164 6.49 14.26 14.97
C CYS A 164 5.45 13.19 15.33
N CYS A 165 4.58 13.51 16.29
CA CYS A 165 3.39 12.73 16.55
C CYS A 165 2.44 12.89 15.36
N TRP A 166 1.97 11.78 14.77
CA TRP A 166 1.06 11.80 13.61
C TRP A 166 -0.13 12.74 13.78
N ARG A 167 -0.64 12.88 15.01
CA ARG A 167 -1.74 13.80 15.36
C ARG A 167 -1.42 15.26 15.09
N GLU A 168 -0.18 15.70 15.33
CA GLU A 168 0.25 17.08 15.13
C GLU A 168 0.40 17.40 13.64
N CYS A 169 0.87 16.44 12.84
CA CYS A 169 0.97 16.60 11.38
C CYS A 169 -0.40 16.76 10.71
N CYS A 170 -1.42 16.03 11.18
CA CYS A 170 -2.79 16.16 10.65
C CYS A 170 -3.47 17.45 11.15
N ALA A 171 -3.26 17.84 12.41
CA ALA A 171 -3.86 19.05 12.98
C ALA A 171 -3.31 20.36 12.39
N ALA A 172 -2.08 20.35 11.87
CA ALA A 172 -1.50 21.52 11.21
C ALA A 172 -2.10 21.83 9.83
N GLN A 173 -2.97 20.96 9.30
CA GLN A 173 -3.50 21.04 7.93
C GLN A 173 -5.03 21.18 7.86
N SER A 174 -5.72 21.18 9.00
CA SER A 174 -7.16 21.45 9.16
C SER A 174 -7.41 22.86 9.68
#